data_AF-A0A1H9MLR2-F1
#
_entry.id   AF-A0A1H9MLR2-F1
#
_cell.length_a   1.000
_cell.length_b   1.000
_cell.length_c   1.000
_cell.angle_alpha   90.00
_cell.angle_beta   90.00
_cell.angle_gamma   90.00
#
_symmetry.space_group_name_H-M   'P 1'
#
loop_
_entity.id
_entity.type
_entity.pdbx_description
1 polymer ?
#
loop_
_entity_poly.entity_id
_entity_poly.type
_entity_poly.pdbx_seq_one_letter_code
_entity_poly.pdbx_strand_id
1 'polypeptide(L)'
;MSDLRLDATQLDRYSRHVIMDEIGPEGQQRLLEGSVLIVGAGGLGSPAIQYLAAAGVGRLGIADDDVVERSNLQRQIVHSDGDVGRPKVESAADYVAALNPDIDVETHETRVTPDTVDDLVASYDVVLDASDNFATRYLLNDHCVLTGTPLSHGAIYRFEGQITTFTNERDGDDSPPCYRCIFPEAPEPGTVPDCATTGVLGVLPGTVGCIQATEVVKYLLETGDLLETGDLLEGRLLLYDAMDMRFEEVPVRPNPACPVCGDDPEIESVADVAYEGTCEISAD
;
A
#
# COMPACT_ATOMS: atom_id res chain seq x y z
N MET A 1 20.30 19.89 19.90
CA MET A 1 19.09 19.51 20.66
C MET A 1 17.94 19.88 19.75
N SER A 2 17.48 18.88 18.98
CA SER A 2 16.40 19.05 18.01
C SER A 2 15.15 19.59 18.71
N ASP A 3 14.50 20.59 18.11
CA ASP A 3 13.30 21.26 18.60
C ASP A 3 12.08 20.35 18.35
N LEU A 4 12.10 19.14 18.91
CA LEU A 4 11.04 18.15 18.83
C LEU A 4 9.83 18.68 19.60
N ARG A 5 8.84 19.21 18.88
CA ARG A 5 7.66 19.85 19.46
C ARG A 5 6.40 19.06 19.17
N LEU A 6 6.34 17.87 19.75
CA LEU A 6 5.05 17.26 20.04
C LEU A 6 4.37 18.13 21.11
N ASP A 7 3.13 18.54 20.87
CA ASP A 7 2.35 19.21 21.90
C ASP A 7 1.89 18.23 23.00
N ALA A 8 1.26 18.73 24.06
CA ALA A 8 0.84 17.90 25.18
C ALA A 8 -0.19 16.82 24.79
N THR A 9 -1.05 17.10 23.81
CA THR A 9 -2.05 16.16 23.31
C THR A 9 -1.39 15.08 22.46
N GLN A 10 -0.48 15.46 21.57
CA GLN A 10 0.30 14.52 20.76
C GLN A 10 1.20 13.63 21.64
N LEU A 11 1.84 14.18 22.67
CA LEU A 11 2.63 13.40 23.63
C LEU A 11 1.79 12.37 24.39
N ASP A 12 0.56 12.71 24.77
CA ASP A 12 -0.37 11.78 25.42
C ASP A 12 -0.78 10.66 24.44
N ARG A 13 -1.24 11.05 23.24
CA ARG A 13 -1.68 10.15 22.17
C ARG A 13 -0.59 9.15 21.77
N TYR A 14 0.61 9.63 21.48
CA TYR A 14 1.73 8.83 20.98
C TYR A 14 2.69 8.36 22.07
N SER A 15 2.29 8.46 23.34
CA SER A 15 3.13 8.10 24.50
C SER A 15 3.69 6.68 24.42
N ARG A 16 3.02 5.76 23.72
CA ARG A 16 3.48 4.37 23.53
C ARG A 16 4.58 4.22 22.48
N HIS A 17 4.61 5.07 21.46
CA HIS A 17 5.71 5.13 20.50
C HIS A 17 6.90 5.89 21.08
N VAL A 18 6.63 7.03 21.72
CA VAL A 18 7.68 7.93 22.25
C VAL A 18 8.57 7.28 23.31
N ILE A 19 8.07 6.27 24.04
CA ILE A 19 8.86 5.53 25.04
C ILE A 19 9.69 4.38 24.46
N MET A 20 9.46 3.99 23.20
CA MET A 20 10.23 2.93 22.54
C MET A 20 11.55 3.51 22.05
N ASP A 21 12.67 2.86 22.35
CA ASP A 21 13.99 3.36 21.95
C ASP A 21 14.12 3.40 20.42
N GLU A 22 13.48 2.47 19.71
CA GLU A 22 13.49 2.35 18.25
C GLU A 22 12.64 3.41 17.52
N ILE A 23 11.72 4.08 18.21
CA ILE A 23 10.89 5.15 17.63
C ILE A 23 11.24 6.49 18.29
N GLY A 24 11.03 6.57 19.60
CA GLY A 24 11.28 7.77 20.37
C GLY A 24 10.47 8.99 19.91
N PRO A 25 10.77 10.18 20.45
CA PRO A 25 10.17 11.42 19.95
C PRO A 25 10.51 11.71 18.48
N GLU A 26 11.71 11.34 18.03
CA GLU A 26 12.20 11.64 16.68
C GLU A 26 11.52 10.81 15.60
N GLY A 27 11.39 9.49 15.82
CA GLY A 27 10.62 8.62 14.93
C GLY A 27 9.14 9.00 14.91
N GLN A 28 8.55 9.40 16.03
CA GLN A 28 7.17 9.89 16.02
C GLN A 28 7.01 11.19 15.21
N GLN A 29 7.98 12.11 15.31
CA GLN A 29 7.99 13.32 14.50
C GLN A 29 8.09 12.98 13.00
N ARG A 30 8.90 12.00 12.63
CA ARG A 30 8.96 11.52 11.24
C ARG A 30 7.65 10.96 10.73
N LEU A 31 6.95 10.16 11.54
CA LEU A 31 5.63 9.68 11.16
C LEU A 31 4.71 10.87 10.89
N LEU A 32 4.71 11.88 11.75
CA LEU A 32 3.90 13.10 11.58
C LEU A 32 4.32 13.96 10.37
N GLU A 33 5.54 13.81 9.86
CA GLU A 33 6.02 14.48 8.65
C GLU A 33 5.79 13.64 7.39
N GLY A 34 5.64 12.33 7.55
CA GLY A 34 5.48 11.37 6.47
C GLY A 34 4.08 11.37 5.85
N SER A 35 4.04 10.93 4.60
CA SER A 35 2.85 10.94 3.77
C SER A 35 2.68 9.63 3.00
N VAL A 36 1.45 9.11 2.96
CA VAL A 36 1.13 7.81 2.35
C VAL A 36 -0.07 7.95 1.42
N LEU A 37 0.05 7.46 0.19
CA LEU A 37 -1.11 7.24 -0.70
C LEU A 37 -1.63 5.82 -0.53
N ILE A 38 -2.87 5.67 -0.09
CA ILE A 38 -3.58 4.39 -0.04
C ILE A 38 -4.48 4.28 -1.26
N VAL A 39 -4.19 3.32 -2.14
CA VAL A 39 -5.01 3.03 -3.32
C VAL A 39 -5.98 1.91 -3.00
N GLY A 40 -7.24 2.29 -2.77
CA GLY A 40 -8.34 1.41 -2.36
C GLY A 40 -8.64 1.55 -0.87
N ALA A 41 -9.86 1.99 -0.53
CA ALA A 41 -10.42 2.03 0.82
C ALA A 41 -11.18 0.73 1.16
N GLY A 42 -10.83 -0.36 0.48
CA GLY A 42 -11.48 -1.66 0.59
C GLY A 42 -11.04 -2.49 1.80
N GLY A 43 -11.05 -3.82 1.65
CA GLY A 43 -10.76 -4.74 2.76
C GLY A 43 -9.32 -4.64 3.27
N LEU A 44 -8.36 -4.43 2.36
CA LEU A 44 -6.95 -4.20 2.68
C LEU A 44 -6.70 -2.78 3.17
N GLY A 45 -7.26 -1.80 2.47
CA GLY A 45 -7.09 -0.39 2.80
C GLY A 45 -7.69 0.00 4.13
N SER A 46 -8.83 -0.60 4.52
CA SER A 46 -9.49 -0.34 5.81
C SER A 46 -8.53 -0.46 7.00
N PRO A 47 -7.98 -1.64 7.35
CA PRO A 47 -7.04 -1.76 8.47
C PRO A 47 -5.78 -0.88 8.28
N ALA A 48 -5.30 -0.69 7.04
CA ALA A 48 -4.14 0.15 6.80
C ALA A 48 -4.42 1.62 7.17
N ILE A 49 -5.53 2.18 6.72
CA ILE A 49 -6.00 3.53 7.07
C ILE A 49 -6.13 3.66 8.59
N GLN A 50 -6.72 2.67 9.27
CA GLN A 50 -6.88 2.70 10.73
C GLN A 50 -5.54 2.81 11.46
N TYR A 51 -4.59 1.94 11.12
CA TYR A 51 -3.33 1.85 11.84
C TYR A 51 -2.36 2.97 11.45
N LEU A 52 -2.30 3.39 10.19
CA LEU A 52 -1.49 4.53 9.77
C LEU A 52 -2.01 5.84 10.40
N ALA A 53 -3.33 6.03 10.45
CA ALA A 53 -3.93 7.15 11.14
C ALA A 53 -3.63 7.12 12.64
N ALA A 54 -3.81 5.97 13.31
CA ALA A 54 -3.53 5.82 14.73
C ALA A 54 -2.05 6.03 15.07
N ALA A 55 -1.14 5.59 14.19
CA ALA A 55 0.31 5.75 14.34
C ALA A 55 0.77 7.21 14.20
N GLY A 56 -0.09 8.08 13.67
CA GLY A 56 0.23 9.49 13.46
C GLY A 56 1.02 9.73 12.20
N VAL A 57 0.75 9.00 11.12
CA VAL A 57 1.25 9.36 9.79
C VAL A 57 0.61 10.69 9.37
N GLY A 58 1.44 11.70 9.13
CA GLY A 58 1.04 13.10 9.01
C GLY A 58 0.01 13.39 7.93
N ARG A 59 0.15 12.74 6.77
CA ARG A 59 -0.77 12.90 5.64
C ARG A 59 -1.17 11.56 5.05
N LEU A 60 -2.47 11.32 4.94
CA LEU A 60 -3.03 10.16 4.24
C LEU A 60 -3.80 10.60 2.99
N GLY A 61 -3.33 10.21 1.82
CA GLY A 61 -4.10 10.24 0.59
C GLY A 61 -4.92 8.97 0.47
N ILE A 62 -6.21 9.06 0.16
CA ILE A 62 -7.07 7.90 -0.03
C ILE A 62 -7.70 7.99 -1.42
N ALA A 63 -7.31 7.09 -2.32
CA ALA A 63 -7.84 7.01 -3.68
C ALA A 63 -8.76 5.80 -3.84
N ASP A 64 -10.04 6.04 -4.14
CA ASP A 64 -11.06 5.00 -4.40
C ASP A 64 -12.24 5.65 -5.15
N ASP A 65 -12.72 5.03 -6.22
CA ASP A 65 -13.85 5.51 -7.04
C ASP A 65 -15.20 4.86 -6.69
N ASP A 66 -15.23 3.95 -5.71
CA ASP A 66 -16.45 3.27 -5.30
C ASP A 66 -17.21 3.98 -4.18
N VAL A 67 -18.45 3.52 -3.99
CA VAL A 67 -19.28 3.82 -2.83
C VAL A 67 -19.32 2.65 -1.85
N VAL A 68 -19.68 2.93 -0.60
CA VAL A 68 -19.84 1.91 0.45
C VAL A 68 -21.03 1.02 0.13
N GLU A 69 -20.79 -0.30 0.09
CA GLU A 69 -21.84 -1.31 -0.06
C GLU A 69 -21.99 -2.18 1.19
N ARG A 70 -23.25 -2.51 1.54
CA ARG A 70 -23.53 -3.38 2.68
C ARG A 70 -22.85 -4.76 2.60
N SER A 71 -22.73 -5.31 1.39
CA SER A 71 -22.03 -6.58 1.12
C SER A 71 -20.56 -6.56 1.53
N ASN A 72 -19.97 -5.36 1.61
CA ASN A 72 -18.55 -5.15 1.85
C ASN A 72 -18.22 -4.94 3.35
N LEU A 73 -19.20 -4.56 4.17
CA LEU A 73 -19.04 -4.24 5.60
C LEU A 73 -18.53 -5.41 6.45
N GLN A 74 -18.59 -6.64 5.94
CA GLN A 74 -18.00 -7.81 6.61
C GLN A 74 -16.46 -7.78 6.67
N ARG A 75 -15.82 -6.91 5.88
CA ARG A 75 -14.35 -6.77 5.81
C ARG A 75 -13.82 -5.34 5.67
N GLN A 76 -14.67 -4.37 5.30
CA GLN A 76 -14.28 -2.96 5.14
C GLN A 76 -14.60 -2.16 6.39
N ILE A 77 -13.74 -2.30 7.40
CA ILE A 77 -14.02 -1.91 8.79
C ILE A 77 -13.83 -0.42 9.10
N VAL A 78 -13.40 0.40 8.13
CA VAL A 78 -13.46 1.88 8.26
C VAL A 78 -14.84 2.45 7.90
N HIS A 79 -15.72 1.63 7.30
CA HIS A 79 -17.08 2.02 6.94
C HIS A 79 -18.11 1.40 7.90
N SER A 80 -19.29 2.02 7.98
CA SER A 80 -20.41 1.54 8.79
C SER A 80 -21.69 1.35 7.97
N ASP A 81 -22.71 0.72 8.56
CA ASP A 81 -24.03 0.59 7.90
C ASP A 81 -24.68 1.95 7.62
N GLY A 82 -24.31 2.99 8.38
CA GLY A 82 -24.77 4.36 8.16
C GLY A 82 -24.14 5.04 6.93
N ASP A 83 -23.04 4.48 6.40
CA ASP A 83 -22.32 5.04 5.28
C ASP A 83 -22.71 4.45 3.92
N VAL A 84 -23.61 3.45 3.90
CA VAL A 84 -24.00 2.77 2.65
C VAL A 84 -24.50 3.77 1.60
N GLY A 85 -23.87 3.74 0.43
CA GLY A 85 -24.13 4.64 -0.70
C GLY A 85 -23.32 5.94 -0.71
N ARG A 86 -22.51 6.22 0.33
CA ARG A 86 -21.54 7.33 0.33
C ARG A 86 -20.26 6.93 -0.39
N PRO A 87 -19.51 7.87 -0.99
CA PRO A 87 -18.16 7.60 -1.48
C PRO A 87 -17.28 7.00 -0.37
N LYS A 88 -16.52 5.95 -0.69
CA LYS A 88 -15.67 5.29 0.31
C LYS A 88 -14.61 6.24 0.87
N VAL A 89 -14.03 7.09 0.03
CA VAL A 89 -13.00 8.06 0.44
C VAL A 89 -13.52 9.03 1.50
N GLU A 90 -14.75 9.51 1.37
CA GLU A 90 -15.38 10.40 2.37
C GLU A 90 -15.65 9.66 3.69
N SER A 91 -16.20 8.45 3.62
CA SER A 91 -16.47 7.63 4.81
C SER A 91 -15.17 7.29 5.57
N ALA A 92 -14.10 6.99 4.84
CA ALA A 92 -12.78 6.74 5.43
C ALA A 92 -12.18 8.01 6.06
N ALA A 93 -12.32 9.17 5.40
CA ALA A 93 -11.86 10.45 5.95
C ALA A 93 -12.58 10.82 7.26
N ASP A 94 -13.90 10.63 7.33
CA ASP A 94 -14.68 10.83 8.56
C ASP A 94 -14.19 9.91 9.70
N TYR A 95 -13.90 8.64 9.38
CA TYR A 95 -13.34 7.69 10.33
C TYR A 95 -11.99 8.21 10.88
N VAL A 96 -11.09 8.63 10.00
CA VAL A 96 -9.77 9.14 10.39
C VAL A 96 -9.89 10.39 11.25
N ALA A 97 -10.72 11.36 10.85
CA ALA A 97 -10.92 12.59 11.60
C ALA A 97 -11.47 12.32 13.02
N ALA A 98 -12.32 11.29 13.18
CA ALA A 98 -12.82 10.87 14.49
C ALA A 98 -11.76 10.16 15.33
N LEU A 99 -10.85 9.42 14.71
CA LEU A 99 -9.79 8.67 15.38
C LEU A 99 -8.61 9.58 15.77
N ASN A 100 -8.10 10.35 14.81
CA ASN A 100 -6.92 11.18 14.95
C ASN A 100 -7.07 12.49 14.15
N PRO A 101 -7.54 13.57 14.80
CA PRO A 101 -7.69 14.89 14.17
C PRO A 101 -6.36 15.63 14.00
N ASP A 102 -5.24 15.05 14.43
CA ASP A 102 -3.91 15.69 14.35
C ASP A 102 -3.24 15.46 12.98
N ILE A 103 -3.84 14.68 12.09
CA ILE A 103 -3.30 14.33 10.78
C ILE A 103 -4.19 14.84 9.64
N ASP A 104 -3.58 15.08 8.49
CA ASP A 104 -4.25 15.54 7.28
C ASP A 104 -4.73 14.36 6.43
N VAL A 105 -5.96 14.44 5.92
CA VAL A 105 -6.53 13.43 5.02
C VAL A 105 -6.97 14.10 3.73
N GLU A 106 -6.54 13.54 2.61
CA GLU A 106 -6.93 13.97 1.27
C GLU A 106 -7.68 12.86 0.55
N THR A 107 -8.90 13.18 0.13
CA THR A 107 -9.78 12.25 -0.57
C THR A 107 -9.64 12.41 -2.07
N HIS A 108 -9.31 11.34 -2.75
CA HIS A 108 -9.25 11.26 -4.21
C HIS A 108 -10.36 10.33 -4.70
N GLU A 109 -11.56 10.87 -4.91
CA GLU A 109 -12.70 10.12 -5.49
C GLU A 109 -12.49 9.94 -7.01
N THR A 110 -11.43 9.22 -7.37
CA THR A 110 -11.04 8.98 -8.76
C THR A 110 -10.44 7.60 -8.90
N ARG A 111 -10.59 7.04 -10.10
CA ARG A 111 -9.89 5.83 -10.49
C ARG A 111 -8.42 6.13 -10.74
N VAL A 112 -7.54 5.22 -10.33
CA VAL A 112 -6.13 5.24 -10.69
C VAL A 112 -5.99 4.69 -12.11
N THR A 113 -5.48 5.52 -13.01
CA THR A 113 -5.34 5.26 -14.45
C THR A 113 -4.00 5.85 -14.92
N PRO A 114 -3.50 5.50 -16.12
CA PRO A 114 -2.29 6.11 -16.66
C PRO A 114 -2.34 7.65 -16.69
N ASP A 115 -3.53 8.23 -16.87
CA ASP A 115 -3.73 9.68 -16.91
C ASP A 115 -3.76 10.35 -15.53
N THR A 116 -3.98 9.58 -14.45
CA THR A 116 -4.18 10.11 -13.10
C THR A 116 -3.09 9.71 -12.11
N VAL A 117 -2.36 8.62 -12.37
CA VAL A 117 -1.41 8.03 -11.42
C VAL A 117 -0.26 8.97 -11.06
N ASP A 118 0.25 9.75 -12.01
CA ASP A 118 1.38 10.65 -11.78
C ASP A 118 1.06 11.75 -10.76
N ASP A 119 -0.04 12.47 -10.99
CA ASP A 119 -0.52 13.52 -10.10
C ASP A 119 -0.85 12.97 -8.70
N LEU A 120 -1.42 11.76 -8.64
CA LEU A 120 -1.77 11.11 -7.37
C LEU A 120 -0.51 10.73 -6.57
N VAL A 121 0.47 10.09 -7.21
CA VAL A 121 1.62 9.50 -6.52
C VAL A 121 2.68 10.55 -6.15
N ALA A 122 2.89 11.58 -6.98
CA ALA A 122 3.98 12.55 -6.83
C ALA A 122 4.01 13.32 -5.49
N SER A 123 2.90 13.31 -4.75
CA SER A 123 2.72 14.07 -3.51
C SER A 123 2.98 13.27 -2.22
N TYR A 124 3.34 11.98 -2.33
CA TYR A 124 3.44 11.08 -1.19
C TYR A 124 4.79 10.36 -1.14
N ASP A 125 5.27 10.06 0.07
CA ASP A 125 6.56 9.41 0.29
C ASP A 125 6.53 7.91 -0.05
N VAL A 126 5.36 7.28 0.10
CA VAL A 126 5.16 5.85 -0.17
C VAL A 126 3.72 5.57 -0.58
N VAL A 127 3.54 4.59 -1.47
CA VAL A 127 2.24 4.10 -1.92
C VAL A 127 1.92 2.77 -1.23
N LEU A 128 0.67 2.59 -0.80
CA LEU A 128 0.11 1.33 -0.34
C LEU A 128 -0.93 0.86 -1.34
N ASP A 129 -0.63 -0.23 -2.05
CA ASP A 129 -1.56 -0.86 -2.98
C ASP A 129 -2.50 -1.80 -2.23
N ALA A 130 -3.73 -1.34 -2.08
CA ALA A 130 -4.86 -2.07 -1.53
C ALA A 130 -5.94 -2.36 -2.61
N SER A 131 -5.53 -2.32 -3.89
CA SER A 131 -6.43 -2.52 -5.02
C SER A 131 -6.80 -4.00 -5.21
N ASP A 132 -8.00 -4.24 -5.73
CA ASP A 132 -8.58 -5.58 -5.89
C ASP A 132 -8.57 -6.07 -7.35
N ASN A 133 -7.93 -5.35 -8.26
CA ASN A 133 -7.86 -5.70 -9.67
C ASN A 133 -6.41 -5.67 -10.19
N PHE A 134 -6.11 -6.50 -11.18
CA PHE A 134 -4.75 -6.61 -11.73
C PHE A 134 -4.28 -5.33 -12.43
N ALA A 135 -5.13 -4.68 -13.22
CA ALA A 135 -4.76 -3.49 -13.98
C ALA A 135 -4.13 -2.40 -13.09
N THR A 136 -4.76 -2.09 -11.96
CA THR A 136 -4.24 -1.12 -10.99
C THR A 136 -2.92 -1.58 -10.37
N ARG A 137 -2.76 -2.87 -10.05
CA ARG A 137 -1.50 -3.41 -9.48
C ARG A 137 -0.32 -3.24 -10.44
N TYR A 138 -0.52 -3.59 -11.71
CA TYR A 138 0.52 -3.43 -12.74
C TYR A 138 0.81 -1.95 -13.01
N LEU A 139 -0.22 -1.12 -13.09
CA LEU A 139 -0.06 0.32 -13.27
C LEU A 139 0.74 0.97 -12.13
N LEU A 140 0.37 0.67 -10.87
CA LEU A 140 1.08 1.19 -9.70
C LEU A 140 2.52 0.69 -9.67
N ASN A 141 2.75 -0.60 -9.94
CA ASN A 141 4.10 -1.13 -10.05
C ASN A 141 4.93 -0.36 -11.07
N ASP A 142 4.44 -0.26 -12.30
CA ASP A 142 5.21 0.31 -13.39
C ASP A 142 5.51 1.80 -13.12
N HIS A 143 4.50 2.55 -12.67
CA HIS A 143 4.68 3.96 -12.30
C HIS A 143 5.69 4.12 -11.16
N CYS A 144 5.53 3.36 -10.06
CA CYS A 144 6.42 3.45 -8.89
C CYS A 144 7.86 3.03 -9.22
N VAL A 145 8.06 2.05 -10.12
CA VAL A 145 9.40 1.69 -10.61
C VAL A 145 10.02 2.85 -11.40
N LEU A 146 9.25 3.48 -12.31
CA LEU A 146 9.73 4.57 -13.16
C LEU A 146 10.06 5.84 -12.37
N THR A 147 9.31 6.11 -11.29
CA THR A 147 9.52 7.30 -10.45
C THR A 147 10.43 7.05 -9.25
N GLY A 148 10.82 5.79 -8.99
CA GLY A 148 11.54 5.41 -7.78
C GLY A 148 10.71 5.58 -6.51
N THR A 149 9.38 5.57 -6.62
CA THR A 149 8.48 5.70 -5.47
C THR A 149 8.32 4.34 -4.77
N PRO A 150 8.47 4.23 -3.44
CA PRO A 150 8.24 3.00 -2.71
C PRO A 150 6.78 2.54 -2.78
N LEU A 151 6.58 1.22 -2.81
CA LEU A 151 5.28 0.57 -2.93
C LEU A 151 5.14 -0.62 -1.96
N SER A 152 4.20 -0.55 -1.02
CA SER A 152 3.78 -1.69 -0.20
C SER A 152 2.59 -2.40 -0.87
N HIS A 153 2.83 -3.60 -1.40
CA HIS A 153 1.84 -4.36 -2.15
C HIS A 153 1.17 -5.43 -1.28
N GLY A 154 -0.16 -5.53 -1.41
CA GLY A 154 -0.97 -6.56 -0.77
C GLY A 154 -1.98 -7.16 -1.74
N ALA A 155 -2.11 -8.49 -1.71
CA ALA A 155 -3.13 -9.21 -2.45
C ALA A 155 -3.74 -10.33 -1.61
N ILE A 156 -4.98 -10.69 -1.92
CA ILE A 156 -5.71 -11.75 -1.23
C ILE A 156 -6.54 -12.57 -2.20
N TYR A 157 -6.70 -13.85 -1.88
CA TYR A 157 -7.59 -14.77 -2.58
C TYR A 157 -8.10 -15.84 -1.61
N ARG A 158 -9.42 -15.88 -1.37
CA ARG A 158 -10.10 -16.84 -0.46
C ARG A 158 -9.56 -16.83 0.98
N PHE A 159 -8.51 -17.61 1.25
CA PHE A 159 -7.84 -17.79 2.53
C PHE A 159 -6.33 -17.47 2.47
N GLU A 160 -5.86 -17.04 1.30
CA GLU A 160 -4.44 -16.79 1.02
C GLU A 160 -4.19 -15.29 0.90
N GLY A 161 -3.16 -14.81 1.58
CA GLY A 161 -2.66 -13.44 1.48
C GLY A 161 -1.22 -13.41 0.94
N GLN A 162 -0.88 -12.35 0.23
CA GLN A 162 0.46 -12.11 -0.31
C GLN A 162 0.86 -10.67 0.00
N ILE A 163 2.06 -10.47 0.53
CA ILE A 163 2.60 -9.15 0.88
C ILE A 163 4.05 -9.06 0.45
N THR A 164 4.44 -7.92 -0.10
CA THR A 164 5.83 -7.55 -0.30
C THR A 164 5.97 -6.03 -0.32
N THR A 165 7.18 -5.54 -0.19
CA THR A 165 7.50 -4.11 -0.23
C THR A 165 8.54 -3.90 -1.30
N PHE A 166 8.34 -2.91 -2.16
CA PHE A 166 9.30 -2.52 -3.19
C PHE A 166 9.79 -1.12 -2.84
N THR A 167 11.06 -0.94 -2.46
CA THR A 167 11.60 0.41 -2.23
C THR A 167 11.81 1.15 -3.54
N ASN A 168 11.97 0.39 -4.63
CA ASN A 168 12.28 0.88 -5.98
C ASN A 168 13.58 1.69 -6.05
N GLU A 169 14.46 1.59 -5.06
CA GLU A 169 15.82 2.11 -5.13
C GLU A 169 16.58 1.41 -6.26
N ARG A 170 17.31 2.16 -7.09
CA ARG A 170 18.05 1.61 -8.23
C ARG A 170 19.52 1.96 -8.09
N ASP A 171 20.35 0.98 -7.75
CA ASP A 171 21.81 1.11 -7.67
C ASP A 171 22.50 -0.02 -8.43
N GLY A 172 22.50 0.10 -9.76
CA GLY A 172 23.17 -0.86 -10.66
C GLY A 172 22.70 -2.30 -10.44
N ASP A 173 23.66 -3.23 -10.35
CA ASP A 173 23.44 -4.68 -10.29
C ASP A 173 22.73 -5.15 -9.01
N ASP A 174 22.68 -4.33 -7.95
CA ASP A 174 22.08 -4.66 -6.66
C ASP A 174 20.63 -4.15 -6.52
N SER A 175 20.01 -3.72 -7.63
CA SER A 175 18.62 -3.23 -7.63
C SER A 175 17.60 -4.32 -7.21
N PRO A 176 16.57 -3.97 -6.41
CA PRO A 176 15.57 -4.92 -5.94
C PRO A 176 14.56 -5.32 -7.04
N PRO A 177 13.91 -6.49 -6.92
CA PRO A 177 12.87 -6.91 -7.85
C PRO A 177 11.64 -5.99 -7.76
N CYS A 178 10.90 -5.85 -8.86
CA CYS A 178 9.56 -5.24 -8.86
C CYS A 178 8.45 -6.30 -8.93
N TYR A 179 7.18 -5.88 -8.96
CA TYR A 179 6.04 -6.80 -9.10
C TYR A 179 6.12 -7.65 -10.37
N ARG A 180 6.51 -7.05 -11.51
CA ARG A 180 6.71 -7.77 -12.78
C ARG A 180 7.86 -8.78 -12.75
N CYS A 181 8.82 -8.65 -11.83
CA CYS A 181 9.83 -9.71 -11.62
C CYS A 181 9.22 -10.97 -11.01
N ILE A 182 8.14 -10.83 -10.24
CA ILE A 182 7.41 -11.95 -9.62
C ILE A 182 6.33 -12.48 -10.58
N PHE A 183 5.55 -11.57 -11.16
CA PHE A 183 4.42 -11.85 -12.02
C PHE A 183 4.56 -11.04 -13.32
N PRO A 184 5.25 -11.56 -14.35
CA PRO A 184 5.57 -10.79 -15.56
C PRO A 184 4.37 -10.15 -16.27
N GLU A 185 3.26 -10.89 -16.34
CA GLU A 185 2.03 -10.50 -17.04
C GLU A 185 0.81 -10.85 -16.19
N ALA A 186 -0.26 -10.06 -16.34
CA ALA A 186 -1.51 -10.32 -15.65
C ALA A 186 -2.18 -11.59 -16.20
N PRO A 187 -2.91 -12.36 -15.37
CA PRO A 187 -3.68 -13.49 -15.85
C PRO A 187 -4.72 -13.07 -16.91
N GLU A 188 -5.04 -13.96 -17.84
CA GLU A 188 -6.10 -13.72 -18.83
C GLU A 188 -7.44 -13.36 -18.13
N PRO A 189 -8.20 -12.39 -18.68
CA PRO A 189 -9.51 -12.02 -18.15
C PRO A 189 -10.42 -13.21 -17.86
N GLY A 190 -10.94 -13.26 -16.63
CA GLY A 190 -11.88 -14.28 -16.20
C GLY A 190 -11.25 -15.64 -15.81
N THR A 191 -9.91 -15.79 -15.89
CA THR A 191 -9.24 -16.99 -15.38
C THR A 191 -9.12 -17.03 -13.86
N VAL A 192 -8.98 -15.85 -13.24
CA VAL A 192 -8.99 -15.66 -11.79
C VAL A 192 -10.28 -14.94 -11.43
N PRO A 193 -11.22 -15.57 -10.69
CA PRO A 193 -12.44 -14.90 -10.29
C PRO A 193 -12.19 -13.91 -9.15
N ASP A 194 -12.89 -12.78 -9.18
CA ASP A 194 -12.75 -11.73 -8.17
C ASP A 194 -13.23 -12.17 -6.77
N CYS A 195 -12.91 -11.35 -5.76
CA CYS A 195 -13.31 -11.60 -4.37
C CYS A 195 -14.82 -11.59 -4.19
N ALA A 196 -15.57 -10.81 -4.99
CA ALA A 196 -17.02 -10.74 -4.91
C ALA A 196 -17.70 -12.05 -5.35
N THR A 197 -17.09 -12.74 -6.31
CA THR A 197 -17.59 -14.00 -6.90
C THR A 197 -17.11 -15.22 -6.12
N THR A 198 -15.83 -15.26 -5.73
CA THR A 198 -15.24 -16.42 -5.05
C THR A 198 -15.49 -16.42 -3.54
N GLY A 199 -15.70 -15.23 -2.96
CA GLY A 199 -15.74 -15.01 -1.52
C GLY A 199 -14.34 -14.97 -0.90
N VAL A 200 -14.21 -14.22 0.18
CA VAL A 200 -12.98 -14.05 0.95
C VAL A 200 -13.29 -14.11 2.44
N LEU A 201 -12.43 -14.78 3.22
CA LEU A 201 -12.54 -14.77 4.67
C LEU A 201 -12.36 -13.33 5.18
N GLY A 202 -13.38 -12.73 5.80
CA GLY A 202 -13.41 -11.29 6.09
C GLY A 202 -12.22 -10.75 6.89
N VAL A 203 -11.64 -11.55 7.79
CA VAL A 203 -10.47 -11.16 8.60
C VAL A 203 -9.15 -11.19 7.82
N LEU A 204 -9.05 -11.97 6.75
CA LEU A 204 -7.83 -12.12 5.94
C LEU A 204 -7.33 -10.77 5.40
N PRO A 205 -8.15 -9.94 4.72
CA PRO A 205 -7.74 -8.59 4.34
C PRO A 205 -7.28 -7.74 5.53
N GLY A 206 -7.93 -7.91 6.69
CA GLY A 206 -7.56 -7.31 7.97
C GLY A 206 -6.09 -7.55 8.32
N THR A 207 -5.68 -8.82 8.35
CA THR A 207 -4.31 -9.22 8.65
C THR A 207 -3.32 -8.70 7.62
N VAL A 208 -3.62 -8.85 6.33
CA VAL A 208 -2.73 -8.44 5.23
C VAL A 208 -2.52 -6.92 5.24
N GLY A 209 -3.59 -6.13 5.38
CA GLY A 209 -3.48 -4.67 5.44
C GLY A 209 -2.77 -4.15 6.69
N CYS A 210 -2.86 -4.85 7.84
CA CYS A 210 -2.04 -4.53 9.01
C CYS A 210 -0.53 -4.77 8.76
N ILE A 211 -0.19 -5.82 8.01
CA ILE A 211 1.20 -6.08 7.62
C ILE A 211 1.69 -4.99 6.67
N GLN A 212 0.87 -4.59 5.68
CA GLN A 212 1.22 -3.46 4.80
C GLN A 212 1.44 -2.17 5.58
N ALA A 213 0.57 -1.84 6.53
CA ALA A 213 0.75 -0.67 7.40
C ALA A 213 2.04 -0.75 8.25
N THR A 214 2.40 -1.96 8.69
CA THR A 214 3.66 -2.19 9.42
C THR A 214 4.87 -1.89 8.54
N GLU A 215 4.86 -2.34 7.29
CA GLU A 215 5.93 -2.09 6.31
C GLU A 215 6.05 -0.60 5.97
N VAL A 216 4.92 0.09 5.80
CA VAL A 216 4.90 1.55 5.58
C VAL A 216 5.46 2.32 6.78
N VAL A 217 5.05 1.97 8.00
CA VAL A 217 5.58 2.59 9.23
C VAL A 217 7.09 2.37 9.34
N LYS A 218 7.57 1.15 9.08
CA LYS A 218 9.01 0.85 9.07
C LYS A 218 9.75 1.69 8.04
N TYR A 219 9.25 1.76 6.81
CA TYR A 219 9.86 2.56 5.74
C TYR A 219 10.02 4.04 6.14
N LEU A 220 8.95 4.68 6.62
CA LEU A 220 8.97 6.09 7.04
C LEU A 220 9.92 6.36 8.23
N LEU A 221 10.13 5.35 9.08
CA LEU A 221 11.06 5.42 10.21
C LEU A 221 12.51 5.17 9.77
N GLU A 222 12.74 4.28 8.78
CA GLU A 222 14.06 3.91 8.24
C GLU A 222 14.72 5.04 7.44
N THR A 223 13.95 5.90 6.76
CA THR A 223 14.45 6.99 5.90
C THR A 223 15.26 8.05 6.66
N GLY A 224 16.45 7.70 7.16
CA GLY A 224 17.46 8.50 7.87
C GLY A 224 17.97 7.87 9.18
N ASP A 225 18.29 6.57 9.12
CA ASP A 225 19.11 5.82 10.08
C ASP A 225 18.53 5.62 11.51
N LEU A 226 17.22 5.82 11.72
CA LEU A 226 16.61 5.70 13.05
C LEU A 226 16.15 4.28 13.42
N LEU A 227 15.97 3.41 12.42
CA LEU A 227 15.73 1.98 12.62
C LEU A 227 16.98 1.21 12.16
N GLU A 228 17.75 0.67 13.12
CA GLU A 228 18.80 -0.32 12.83
C GLU A 228 18.21 -1.74 12.61
N THR A 229 16.92 -1.94 12.90
CA THR A 229 16.33 -3.26 13.08
C THR A 229 14.94 -3.37 12.47
N GLY A 230 14.87 -3.61 11.16
CA GLY A 230 13.66 -4.14 10.56
C GLY A 230 13.68 -4.28 9.05
N ASP A 231 14.42 -5.24 8.49
CA ASP A 231 14.41 -5.50 7.04
C ASP A 231 12.97 -5.49 6.49
N LEU A 232 12.68 -4.57 5.57
CA LEU A 232 11.45 -4.56 4.78
C LEU A 232 11.29 -5.90 4.05
N LEU A 233 10.08 -6.21 3.60
CA LEU A 233 9.79 -7.37 2.75
C LEU A 233 10.38 -7.24 1.34
N GLU A 234 11.28 -6.29 1.10
CA GLU A 234 12.00 -6.19 -0.15
C GLU A 234 12.77 -7.48 -0.47
N GLY A 235 12.69 -7.90 -1.73
CA GLY A 235 13.27 -9.16 -2.19
C GLY A 235 12.61 -10.41 -1.59
N ARG A 236 11.45 -10.30 -0.93
CA ARG A 236 10.76 -11.41 -0.27
C ARG A 236 9.24 -11.31 -0.46
N LEU A 237 8.61 -12.40 -0.85
CA LEU A 237 7.15 -12.52 -0.89
C LEU A 237 6.68 -13.24 0.38
N LEU A 238 5.97 -12.54 1.25
CA LEU A 238 5.33 -13.14 2.42
C LEU A 238 3.97 -13.72 2.01
N LEU A 239 3.85 -15.04 2.16
CA LEU A 239 2.62 -15.79 1.96
C LEU A 239 1.95 -16.05 3.31
N TYR A 240 0.67 -15.73 3.41
CA TYR A 240 -0.17 -16.01 4.58
C TYR A 240 -1.29 -16.99 4.21
N ASP A 241 -1.25 -18.19 4.77
CA ASP A 241 -2.36 -19.16 4.72
C ASP A 241 -3.19 -19.05 6.01
N ALA A 242 -4.42 -18.54 5.88
CA ALA A 242 -5.33 -18.39 7.01
C ALA A 242 -6.03 -19.68 7.44
N MET A 243 -6.07 -20.73 6.60
CA MET A 243 -6.63 -22.02 6.99
C MET A 243 -5.68 -22.77 7.92
N ASP A 244 -4.41 -22.83 7.53
CA ASP A 244 -3.37 -23.54 8.29
C ASP A 244 -2.65 -22.62 9.31
N MET A 245 -2.96 -21.32 9.29
CA MET A 245 -2.31 -20.28 10.09
C MET A 245 -0.78 -20.30 9.93
N ARG A 246 -0.34 -20.33 8.67
CA ARG A 246 1.07 -20.41 8.29
C ARG A 246 1.52 -19.12 7.59
N PHE A 247 2.72 -18.69 7.93
CA PHE A 247 3.45 -17.65 7.22
C PHE A 247 4.70 -18.27 6.58
N GLU A 248 4.94 -17.95 5.32
CA GLU A 248 6.10 -18.40 4.56
C GLU A 248 6.69 -17.25 3.75
N GLU A 249 8.00 -17.05 3.87
CA GLU A 249 8.73 -16.07 3.07
C GLU A 249 9.41 -16.79 1.89
N VAL A 250 9.11 -16.33 0.68
CA VAL A 250 9.73 -16.82 -0.55
C VAL A 250 10.69 -15.75 -1.07
N PRO A 251 12.00 -16.01 -1.18
CA PRO A 251 12.94 -15.06 -1.76
C PRO A 251 12.61 -14.77 -3.23
N VAL A 252 12.60 -13.49 -3.59
CA VAL A 252 12.38 -12.98 -4.94
C VAL A 252 13.68 -12.40 -5.45
N ARG A 253 13.99 -12.65 -6.73
CA ARG A 253 15.16 -12.09 -7.39
C ARG A 253 14.75 -11.16 -8.53
N PRO A 254 15.53 -10.12 -8.83
CA PRO A 254 15.36 -9.34 -10.04
C PRO A 254 15.36 -10.25 -11.27
N ASN A 255 14.51 -9.93 -12.24
CA ASN A 255 14.51 -10.58 -13.54
C ASN A 255 15.23 -9.65 -14.53
N PRO A 256 16.40 -10.03 -15.08
CA PRO A 256 17.12 -9.21 -16.07
C PRO A 256 16.31 -8.90 -17.33
N ALA A 257 15.33 -9.75 -17.66
CA ALA A 257 14.39 -9.55 -18.76
C ALA A 257 13.06 -8.90 -18.29
N CYS A 258 13.03 -8.26 -17.13
CA CYS A 258 11.85 -7.54 -16.69
C CYS A 258 11.62 -6.33 -17.62
N PRO A 259 10.41 -6.15 -18.17
CA PRO A 259 10.17 -5.08 -19.14
C PRO A 259 10.17 -3.67 -18.54
N VAL A 260 10.19 -3.53 -17.22
CA VAL A 260 10.20 -2.21 -16.56
C VAL A 260 11.50 -1.95 -15.77
N CYS A 261 12.10 -2.97 -15.15
CA CYS A 261 13.31 -2.78 -14.35
C CYS A 261 14.49 -3.70 -14.74
N GLY A 262 14.43 -4.33 -15.92
CA GLY A 262 15.48 -5.18 -16.45
C GLY A 262 16.62 -4.39 -17.10
N ASP A 263 17.53 -5.11 -17.76
CA ASP A 263 18.74 -4.53 -18.37
C ASP A 263 18.42 -3.70 -19.63
N ASP A 264 17.30 -4.01 -20.29
CA ASP A 264 16.79 -3.36 -21.51
C ASP A 264 15.26 -3.16 -21.35
N PRO A 265 14.83 -2.14 -20.58
CA PRO A 265 13.41 -1.94 -20.29
C PRO A 265 12.63 -1.50 -21.53
N GLU A 266 11.47 -2.12 -21.73
CA GLU A 266 10.52 -1.81 -22.81
C GLU A 266 9.48 -0.77 -22.39
N ILE A 267 9.16 -0.72 -21.09
CA ILE A 267 8.22 0.23 -20.49
C ILE A 267 9.01 1.44 -19.98
N GLU A 268 8.97 2.54 -20.73
CA GLU A 268 9.54 3.83 -20.31
C GLU A 268 8.48 4.80 -19.78
N SER A 269 7.20 4.53 -20.04
CA SER A 269 6.05 5.32 -19.58
C SER A 269 4.81 4.43 -19.43
N VAL A 270 4.03 4.68 -18.39
CA VAL A 270 2.74 4.01 -18.18
C VAL A 270 1.70 4.40 -19.24
N ALA A 271 1.89 5.50 -19.97
CA ALA A 271 1.00 5.88 -21.06
C ALA A 271 1.09 4.95 -22.28
N ASP A 272 2.20 4.22 -22.40
CA ASP A 272 2.48 3.33 -23.54
C ASP A 272 1.96 1.90 -23.33
N VAL A 273 1.41 1.61 -22.15
CA VAL A 273 0.94 0.27 -21.76
C VAL A 273 -0.58 0.24 -21.68
N ALA A 274 -1.19 -0.73 -22.33
CA ALA A 274 -2.61 -1.02 -22.16
C ALA A 274 -2.81 -1.86 -20.88
N TYR A 275 -3.21 -1.21 -19.79
CA TYR A 275 -3.61 -1.89 -18.53
C TYR A 275 -5.02 -2.47 -18.63
N GLU A 276 -5.28 -3.18 -19.72
CA GLU A 276 -6.49 -3.93 -19.97
C GLU A 276 -6.12 -5.40 -20.23
N GLY A 277 -6.94 -6.31 -19.73
CA GLY A 277 -6.71 -7.74 -19.97
C GLY A 277 -5.46 -8.30 -19.30
N THR A 278 -4.58 -8.94 -20.08
CA THR A 278 -3.32 -9.55 -19.62
C THR A 278 -2.24 -8.53 -19.28
N CYS A 279 -2.48 -7.23 -19.48
CA CYS A 279 -1.45 -6.18 -19.36
C CYS A 279 -0.20 -6.52 -20.17
N GLU A 280 -0.42 -7.17 -21.32
CA GLU A 280 0.58 -7.53 -22.32
C GLU A 280 1.18 -6.27 -22.92
N ILE A 281 2.50 -6.31 -23.12
CA ILE A 281 3.21 -5.26 -23.82
C ILE A 281 3.09 -5.59 -25.31
N SER A 282 2.47 -4.71 -26.08
CA SER A 282 2.42 -4.86 -27.52
C SER A 282 3.85 -4.76 -28.08
N ALA A 283 4.42 -5.89 -28.46
CA ALA A 283 5.62 -5.93 -29.29
C ALA A 283 5.29 -5.36 -30.68
N ASP A 284 5.95 -4.28 -31.07
CA ASP A 284 6.04 -3.87 -32.48
C ASP A 284 6.81 -4.91 -33.32
#